data_AF-A0A6G3X1K9-F1
#
_entry.id   AF-A0A6G3X1K9-F1
#
_cell.length_a   1.000
_cell.length_b   1.000
_cell.length_c   1.000
_cell.angle_alpha   90.00
_cell.angle_beta   90.00
_cell.angle_gamma   90.00
#
_symmetry.space_group_name_H-M   'P 1'
#
loop_
_entity.id
_entity.type
_entity.pdbx_description
1 polymer ?
#
loop_
_entity_poly.entity_id
_entity_poly.type
_entity_poly.pdbx_seq_one_letter_code
_entity_poly.pdbx_strand_id
1 'polypeptide(L)'
;ILLIAVATTFPMYVSTSSGVRTTDPKLIEAMRAFGMSRLGIVREVVLPGALPSLLAGLRLSMTLSVIALIAAEEINATAGIGYLMSQAQSYARTDILAVCILVYGLLGLTADILVRLLERVLMPWRTPQGARR
;
A
#
# COMPACT_ATOMS: atom_id res chain seq x y z
N ILE A 1 -7.03 13.14 -9.00
CA ILE A 1 -7.85 12.32 -8.08
C ILE A 1 -8.41 11.07 -8.76
N LEU A 2 -9.12 11.17 -9.90
CA LEU A 2 -9.72 9.99 -10.57
C LEU A 2 -8.68 8.94 -11.01
N LEU A 3 -7.53 9.38 -11.55
CA LEU A 3 -6.40 8.51 -11.91
C LEU A 3 -5.84 7.76 -10.69
N ILE A 4 -5.66 8.48 -9.58
CA ILE A 4 -5.20 7.92 -8.29
C ILE A 4 -6.20 6.86 -7.81
N ALA A 5 -7.50 7.19 -7.79
CA ALA A 5 -8.53 6.26 -7.33
C ALA A 5 -8.55 4.97 -8.14
N VAL A 6 -8.40 5.02 -9.47
CA VAL A 6 -8.32 3.83 -10.31
C VAL A 6 -7.05 3.01 -10.02
N ALA A 7 -5.90 3.68 -9.88
CA ALA A 7 -4.62 3.03 -9.59
C ALA A 7 -4.60 2.32 -8.21
N THR A 8 -5.31 2.86 -7.22
CA THR A 8 -5.38 2.29 -5.87
C THR A 8 -6.47 1.25 -5.69
N THR A 9 -7.59 1.35 -6.43
CA THR A 9 -8.74 0.45 -6.23
C THR A 9 -8.43 -0.99 -6.59
N PHE A 10 -7.68 -1.21 -7.68
CA PHE A 10 -7.34 -2.57 -8.15
C PHE A 10 -6.50 -3.37 -7.13
N PRO A 11 -5.32 -2.89 -6.66
CA PRO A 11 -4.52 -3.60 -5.67
C PRO A 11 -5.26 -3.75 -4.33
N MET A 12 -5.99 -2.73 -3.88
CA MET A 12 -6.81 -2.79 -2.67
C MET A 12 -7.84 -3.93 -2.74
N TYR A 13 -8.53 -4.06 -3.88
CA TYR A 13 -9.51 -5.12 -4.10
C TYR A 13 -8.88 -6.52 -4.15
N VAL A 14 -7.78 -6.68 -4.89
CA VAL A 14 -7.07 -7.96 -5.00
C VAL A 14 -6.53 -8.41 -3.65
N SER A 15 -5.94 -7.50 -2.88
CA SER A 15 -5.40 -7.84 -1.56
C SER A 15 -6.50 -8.13 -0.53
N THR A 16 -7.64 -7.42 -0.60
CA THR A 16 -8.81 -7.72 0.25
C THR A 16 -9.38 -9.10 -0.06
N SER A 17 -9.59 -9.41 -1.34
CA SER A 17 -10.15 -10.70 -1.78
C SER A 17 -9.21 -11.88 -1.49
N SER A 18 -7.90 -11.68 -1.67
CA SER A 18 -6.89 -12.68 -1.31
C SER A 18 -6.85 -12.94 0.20
N GLY A 19 -7.12 -11.91 1.01
CA GLY A 19 -7.20 -11.98 2.46
C GLY A 19 -8.35 -12.77 3.05
N VAL A 20 -9.53 -12.55 2.47
CA VAL A 20 -10.71 -13.34 2.84
C VAL A 20 -10.50 -14.81 2.48
N ARG A 21 -9.80 -15.10 1.37
CA ARG A 21 -9.47 -16.48 0.95
C ARG A 21 -8.35 -17.15 1.74
N THR A 22 -7.43 -16.40 2.34
CA THR A 22 -6.32 -16.98 3.14
C THR A 22 -6.74 -17.32 4.57
N THR A 23 -7.93 -16.90 4.99
CA THR A 23 -8.48 -17.33 6.28
C THR A 23 -8.83 -18.81 6.19
N ASP A 24 -8.10 -19.66 6.95
CA ASP A 24 -8.23 -21.11 6.87
C ASP A 24 -9.67 -21.53 7.25
N PRO A 25 -10.44 -22.15 6.33
CA PRO A 25 -11.79 -22.60 6.61
C PRO A 25 -11.85 -23.57 7.80
N LYS A 26 -10.77 -24.29 8.11
CA LYS A 26 -10.68 -25.15 9.30
C LYS A 26 -10.75 -24.39 10.61
N LEU A 27 -10.23 -23.16 10.67
CA LEU A 27 -10.29 -22.32 11.87
C LEU A 27 -11.73 -21.83 12.13
N ILE A 28 -12.47 -21.55 11.04
CA ILE A 28 -13.89 -21.18 11.08
C ILE A 28 -14.74 -22.38 11.55
N GLU A 29 -14.42 -23.58 11.08
CA GLU A 29 -15.12 -24.82 11.43
C GLU A 29 -14.86 -25.23 12.89
N ALA A 30 -13.61 -25.07 13.36
CA ALA A 30 -13.25 -25.28 14.77
C ALA A 30 -14.02 -24.33 15.70
N MET A 31 -14.11 -23.04 15.38
CA MET A 31 -14.85 -22.06 16.20
C MET A 31 -16.36 -22.26 16.16
N ARG A 32 -16.89 -22.80 15.05
CA ARG A 32 -18.29 -23.28 15.00
C ARG A 32 -18.52 -24.47 15.92
N ALA A 33 -17.59 -25.42 15.97
CA ALA A 33 -17.66 -26.56 16.88
C ALA A 33 -17.61 -26.12 18.36
N PHE A 34 -16.93 -25.01 18.67
CA PHE A 34 -16.94 -24.36 19.98
C PHE A 34 -18.22 -23.54 20.30
N GLY A 35 -19.21 -23.50 19.40
CA GLY A 35 -20.51 -22.86 19.65
C GLY A 35 -20.52 -21.34 19.50
N MET A 36 -19.52 -20.75 18.83
CA MET A 36 -19.40 -19.30 18.72
C MET A 36 -20.37 -18.70 17.69
N SER A 37 -20.94 -17.52 17.99
CA SER A 37 -21.88 -16.84 17.09
C SER A 37 -21.18 -16.34 15.82
N ARG A 38 -21.93 -16.17 14.71
CA ARG A 38 -21.36 -15.71 13.43
C ARG A 38 -20.59 -14.39 13.56
N LEU A 39 -21.04 -13.48 14.42
CA LEU A 39 -20.37 -12.21 14.69
C LEU A 39 -19.07 -12.39 15.51
N GLY A 40 -19.04 -13.36 16.43
CA GLY A 40 -17.83 -13.73 17.17
C GLY A 40 -16.75 -14.30 16.24
N ILE A 41 -17.13 -15.23 15.35
CA ILE A 41 -16.20 -15.82 14.38
C ILE A 41 -15.61 -14.75 13.44
N VAL A 42 -16.43 -13.80 12.98
CA VAL A 42 -15.94 -12.73 12.10
C VAL A 42 -14.93 -11.83 12.80
N ARG A 43 -15.16 -11.47 14.07
CA ARG A 43 -14.23 -10.60 14.83
C ARG A 43 -12.97 -11.32 15.30
N GLU A 44 -13.10 -12.56 15.77
CA GLU A 44 -12.02 -13.30 16.44
C GLU A 44 -11.14 -14.09 15.47
N VAL A 45 -11.66 -14.46 14.29
CA VAL A 45 -10.94 -15.31 13.31
C VAL A 45 -10.77 -14.61 11.98
N VAL A 46 -11.86 -14.12 11.39
CA VAL A 46 -11.80 -13.56 10.02
C VAL A 46 -11.10 -12.21 10.00
N LEU A 47 -11.39 -11.33 10.97
CA LEU A 47 -10.73 -10.03 11.09
C LEU A 47 -9.20 -10.17 11.24
N PRO A 48 -8.67 -10.92 12.23
CA PRO A 48 -7.22 -11.09 12.37
C PRO A 48 -6.59 -11.91 11.24
N GLY A 49 -7.33 -12.86 10.64
CA GLY A 49 -6.87 -13.65 9.49
C GLY A 49 -6.75 -12.83 8.19
N ALA A 50 -7.68 -11.91 7.94
CA ALA A 50 -7.72 -11.07 6.75
C ALA A 50 -7.01 -9.71 6.89
N LEU A 51 -6.71 -9.29 8.13
CA LEU A 51 -5.90 -8.12 8.45
C LEU A 51 -4.55 -8.05 7.70
N PRO A 52 -3.71 -9.11 7.67
CA PRO A 52 -2.39 -9.02 7.04
C PRO A 52 -2.43 -8.76 5.53
N SER A 53 -3.40 -9.36 4.87
CA SER A 53 -3.71 -9.17 3.46
C SER A 53 -4.33 -7.80 3.16
N LEU A 54 -5.22 -7.30 4.01
CA LEU A 54 -5.76 -5.94 3.89
C LEU A 54 -4.66 -4.89 3.99
N LEU A 55 -3.74 -5.06 4.94
CA LEU A 55 -2.59 -4.17 5.12
C LEU A 55 -1.60 -4.26 3.96
N ALA A 56 -1.33 -5.46 3.43
CA ALA A 56 -0.52 -5.63 2.22
C ALA A 56 -1.15 -4.94 1.00
N GLY A 57 -2.49 -4.89 0.92
CA GLY A 57 -3.23 -4.11 -0.06
C GLY A 57 -3.11 -2.62 0.13
N LEU A 58 -3.26 -2.16 1.38
CA LEU A 58 -3.14 -0.76 1.76
C LEU A 58 -1.73 -0.23 1.44
N ARG A 59 -0.69 -0.88 1.97
CA ARG A 59 0.47 -1.37 1.20
C ARG A 59 0.71 -0.73 -0.16
N LEU A 60 0.43 -1.58 -1.14
CA LEU A 60 0.61 -1.37 -2.56
C LEU A 60 -0.20 -0.18 -3.06
N SER A 61 -1.40 0.02 -2.50
CA SER A 61 -2.29 1.11 -2.89
C SER A 61 -1.71 2.48 -2.51
N MET A 62 -1.11 2.64 -1.33
CA MET A 62 -0.43 3.87 -0.93
C MET A 62 0.77 4.17 -1.84
N THR A 63 1.60 3.16 -2.12
CA THR A 63 2.75 3.33 -3.03
C THR A 63 2.29 3.73 -4.44
N LEU A 64 1.28 3.05 -4.98
CA LEU A 64 0.71 3.36 -6.30
C LEU A 64 0.03 4.73 -6.32
N SER A 65 -0.59 5.16 -5.21
CA SER A 65 -1.20 6.49 -5.09
C SER A 65 -0.17 7.61 -5.27
N VAL A 66 1.01 7.48 -4.68
CA VAL A 66 2.08 8.48 -4.78
C VAL A 66 2.61 8.56 -6.21
N ILE A 67 2.85 7.41 -6.85
CA ILE A 67 3.28 7.35 -8.25
C ILE A 67 2.21 7.94 -9.17
N ALA A 68 0.94 7.61 -8.94
CA ALA A 68 -0.18 8.14 -9.70
C ALA A 68 -0.38 9.64 -9.51
N LEU A 69 -0.13 10.17 -8.31
CA LEU A 69 -0.15 11.61 -8.04
C LEU A 69 0.93 12.32 -8.86
N ILE A 70 2.16 11.82 -8.82
CA ILE A 70 3.29 12.37 -9.59
C ILE A 70 2.98 12.35 -11.09
N ALA A 71 2.52 11.22 -11.63
CA ALA A 71 2.14 11.10 -13.03
C ALA A 71 0.98 12.04 -13.41
N ALA A 72 0.03 12.27 -12.49
CA ALA A 72 -1.06 13.21 -12.72
C ALA A 72 -0.59 14.67 -12.71
N GLU A 73 0.37 15.04 -11.88
CA GLU A 73 0.98 16.37 -11.88
C GLU A 73 1.77 16.63 -13.17
N GLU A 74 2.51 15.66 -13.70
CA GLU A 74 3.25 15.80 -14.96
C GLU A 74 2.36 16.14 -16.18
N ILE A 75 1.13 15.63 -16.23
CA ILE A 75 0.25 15.78 -17.40
C ILE A 75 -0.46 17.14 -17.44
N ASN A 76 -0.72 17.76 -16.29
CA ASN A 76 -1.63 18.93 -16.21
C ASN A 76 -1.07 20.13 -15.44
N ALA A 77 0.16 20.07 -14.92
CA ALA A 77 0.69 21.17 -14.11
C ALA A 77 1.16 22.36 -14.96
N THR A 78 0.64 23.55 -14.62
CA THR A 78 1.22 24.86 -14.97
C THR A 78 2.12 25.41 -13.85
N ALA A 79 2.15 24.73 -12.70
CA ALA A 79 3.06 24.96 -11.57
C ALA A 79 3.18 23.67 -10.73
N GLY A 80 4.39 23.30 -10.30
CA GLY A 80 4.65 22.09 -9.50
C GLY A 80 6.03 21.47 -9.75
N ILE A 81 6.40 20.45 -8.99
CA ILE A 81 7.70 19.76 -9.13
C ILE A 81 7.76 19.00 -10.47
N GLY A 82 6.64 18.43 -10.93
CA GLY A 82 6.57 17.80 -12.24
C GLY A 82 6.64 18.79 -13.41
N TYR A 83 6.08 19.99 -13.23
CA TYR A 83 6.28 21.07 -14.20
C TYR A 83 7.75 21.50 -14.30
N LEU A 84 8.45 21.61 -13.16
CA LEU A 84 9.89 21.92 -13.14
C LEU A 84 10.74 20.82 -13.79
N MET A 85 10.36 19.55 -13.61
CA MET A 85 10.99 18.41 -14.27
C MET A 85 10.81 18.48 -15.79
N SER A 86 9.58 18.70 -16.28
CA SER A 86 9.26 18.82 -17.70
C SER A 86 9.94 20.02 -18.37
N GLN A 87 9.98 21.17 -17.69
CA GLN A 87 10.74 22.34 -18.13
C GLN A 87 12.25 22.05 -18.15
N ALA A 88 12.80 21.43 -17.10
CA ALA A 88 14.23 21.08 -17.06
C ALA A 88 14.65 20.11 -18.17
N GLN A 89 13.76 19.17 -18.55
CA GLN A 89 13.95 18.32 -19.73
C GLN A 89 13.97 19.14 -21.02
N SER A 90 13.01 20.06 -21.18
CA SER A 90 12.87 20.89 -22.38
C SER A 90 14.05 21.86 -22.57
N TYR A 91 14.63 22.37 -21.49
CA TYR A 91 15.81 23.26 -21.51
C TYR A 91 17.16 22.53 -21.33
N ALA A 92 17.17 21.19 -21.32
CA ALA A 92 18.35 20.36 -21.09
C ALA A 92 19.19 20.78 -19.86
N ARG A 93 18.54 21.30 -18.81
CA ARG A 93 19.21 21.72 -17.58
C ARG A 93 19.36 20.54 -16.63
N THR A 94 20.47 19.84 -16.78
CA THR A 94 20.80 18.63 -16.02
C THR A 94 20.84 18.89 -14.50
N ASP A 95 21.23 20.08 -14.08
CA ASP A 95 21.29 20.46 -12.66
C ASP A 95 19.90 20.43 -12.00
N ILE A 96 18.87 20.94 -12.68
CA ILE A 96 17.49 20.98 -12.14
C ILE A 96 16.87 19.58 -12.21
N LEU A 97 17.15 18.83 -13.28
CA LEU A 97 16.74 17.43 -13.41
C LEU A 97 17.26 16.56 -12.26
N ALA A 98 18.54 16.71 -11.89
CA ALA A 98 19.14 15.98 -10.80
C ALA A 98 18.47 16.28 -9.44
N VAL A 99 18.15 17.55 -9.18
CA VAL A 99 17.42 17.96 -7.97
C VAL A 99 16.00 17.38 -7.96
N CYS A 100 15.27 17.42 -9.08
CA CYS A 100 13.93 16.82 -9.19
C CYS A 100 13.95 15.30 -8.91
N ILE A 101 14.92 14.57 -9.48
CA ILE A 101 15.09 13.13 -9.21
C ILE A 101 15.39 12.87 -7.74
N LEU A 102 16.25 13.69 -7.11
CA LEU A 102 16.55 13.60 -5.68
C LEU A 102 15.30 13.79 -4.83
N VAL A 103 14.48 14.80 -5.14
CA VAL A 103 13.23 15.07 -4.42
C VAL A 103 12.22 13.94 -4.60
N TYR A 104 12.06 13.40 -5.81
CA TYR A 104 11.21 12.24 -6.06
C TYR A 104 11.69 10.99 -5.33
N GLY A 105 13.00 10.76 -5.32
CA GLY A 105 13.63 9.70 -4.53
C GLY A 105 13.29 9.85 -3.04
N LEU A 106 13.44 11.06 -2.50
CA LEU A 106 13.12 11.36 -1.10
C LEU A 106 11.64 11.14 -0.79
N LEU A 107 10.74 11.63 -1.66
CA LEU A 107 9.29 11.45 -1.52
C LEU A 107 8.90 9.97 -1.53
N GLY A 108 9.43 9.22 -2.50
CA GLY A 108 9.23 7.77 -2.58
C GLY A 108 9.73 7.06 -1.32
N LEU A 109 10.93 7.43 -0.84
CA LEU A 109 11.52 6.86 0.37
C LEU A 109 10.71 7.20 1.62
N THR A 110 10.23 8.44 1.76
CA THR A 110 9.36 8.83 2.88
C THR A 110 8.02 8.10 2.84
N ALA A 111 7.39 7.98 1.68
CA ALA A 111 6.15 7.22 1.53
C ALA A 111 6.36 5.75 1.91
N ASP A 112 7.45 5.15 1.44
CA ASP A 112 7.82 3.78 1.72
C ASP A 112 8.12 3.55 3.22
N ILE A 113 8.82 4.48 3.89
CA ILE A 113 9.06 4.44 5.35
C ILE A 113 7.74 4.57 6.12
N LEU A 114 6.88 5.52 5.74
CA LEU A 114 5.60 5.76 6.42
C LEU A 114 4.74 4.51 6.40
N VAL A 115 4.73 3.82 5.26
CA VAL A 115 4.03 2.56 5.06
C VAL A 115 4.62 1.44 5.92
N ARG A 116 5.96 1.26 5.91
CA ARG A 116 6.62 0.26 6.77
C ARG A 116 6.35 0.52 8.26
N LEU A 117 6.29 1.77 8.68
CA LEU A 117 5.97 2.15 10.05
C LEU A 117 4.53 1.76 10.41
N LEU A 118 3.59 2.06 9.51
CA LEU A 118 2.18 1.69 9.66
C LEU A 118 2.02 0.16 9.83
N GLU A 119 2.74 -0.62 9.03
CA GLU A 119 2.68 -2.08 9.15
C GLU A 119 3.35 -2.61 10.41
N ARG A 120 4.42 -1.98 10.88
CA ARG A 120 5.06 -2.37 12.14
C ARG A 120 4.15 -2.11 13.34
N VAL A 121 3.37 -1.03 13.30
CA VAL A 121 2.36 -0.70 14.33
C VAL A 121 1.16 -1.64 14.25
N LEU A 122 0.71 -1.99 13.04
CA LEU A 122 -0.47 -2.85 12.82
C LEU A 122 -0.16 -4.36 12.87
N MET A 123 1.11 -4.76 12.83
CA MET A 123 1.56 -6.15 12.98
C MET A 123 2.57 -6.36 14.14
N PRO A 124 2.17 -6.24 15.41
CA PRO A 124 3.03 -6.65 16.54
C PRO A 124 3.28 -8.17 16.57
N TRP A 125 2.44 -8.97 15.90
CA TRP A 125 2.37 -10.42 16.05
C TRP A 125 3.02 -11.22 14.91
N ARG A 126 3.61 -10.57 13.90
CA ARG A 126 4.51 -11.28 12.98
C ARG A 126 5.86 -11.48 13.64
N THR A 127 6.01 -12.60 14.33
CA THR A 127 7.30 -13.20 14.63
C THR A 127 8.06 -13.34 13.31
N PRO A 128 9.31 -12.84 13.19
CA PRO A 128 10.12 -13.07 12.01
C PRO A 128 10.36 -14.58 11.83
N GLN A 129 9.55 -15.26 11.04
CA GLN A 129 9.85 -16.62 10.57
C GLN A 129 10.88 -16.48 9.44
N GLY A 130 12.13 -16.25 9.83
CA GLY A 130 13.26 -16.03 8.95
C GLY A 130 14.58 -16.29 9.66
N ALA A 131 14.67 -17.41 10.40
CA ALA A 131 15.90 -17.90 10.99
C ALA A 131 15.86 -19.42 11.11
N ARG A 132 15.76 -20.12 9.98
CA ARG A 132 16.13 -21.54 9.86
C ARG A 132 16.24 -21.94 8.38
N ARG A 133 17.42 -21.69 7.82
CA ARG A 133 18.23 -22.68 7.09
C ARG A 133 19.58 -22.09 6.78
#